data_AF-A0A0C1QMX5-F1
#
_entry.id   AF-A0A0C1QMX5-F1
#
_cell.length_a   1.000
_cell.length_b   1.000
_cell.length_c   1.000
_cell.angle_alpha   90.00
_cell.angle_beta   90.00
_cell.angle_gamma   90.00
#
_symmetry.space_group_name_H-M   'P 1'
#
loop_
_entity.id
_entity.type
_entity.pdbx_description
1 polymer ?
#
loop_
_entity_poly.entity_id
_entity_poly.type
_entity_poly.pdbx_seq_one_letter_code
_entity_poly.pdbx_strand_id
1 'polypeptide(L)'
;MKLKYLSCAVAAMVTSSSAMSFTQLGGAGVMPIGHEWLTRTSALELMGQDTRVSDSQDPRLNWNNGLAKSIELNVAQHEVERILSNTNDDGTYWSGYDAIFAAIVGERWVDIAGFNVTNASADPTGPNCFNAVAQEPADLQQDHFMRRYDDIGGIGGVNAAKRAQIRFINHFVNAATAESKKIKVWDGGGYAKAVEVDHNYFLFGRAVHLFQDSFSPEHTVRLAVDNYEKIWQVKAYLCSEGAEQHTHDTKEAINYQSGDVIWKPESRGQSGWQAYKPSNIKPVALVSLEASKDLWAAFIRTMSLPQEERRTKAQQEAQQLVDNWLSFEEQAMLNWYEDEAKRDHTYVLAPGEQGKGKSLINCMTELKVGTTSQLDRVAQLEEERRHCLYNIEAEAGYNDVNDPLINMPYNWKWKSLTWKTPPSDWQPNQLKADTGDVVHLHNASNGKAIGSQSGEQKNALLYVEHATPIDFILVKGEGGDSYFRTRNNAELFLSYKNNFTGDTKLWTSPNKASFHIEPYGTRVNLKNNFWQQYVWADIESGQVHLSRKGDASHENAQWLLVQQ
;
A
#
# COMPACT_ATOMS: atom_id res chain seq x y z
N MET A 1 56.86 -32.86 -15.53
CA MET A 1 56.55 -31.49 -15.94
C MET A 1 55.62 -30.87 -14.89
N LYS A 2 56.13 -29.91 -14.12
CA LYS A 2 55.35 -29.08 -13.18
C LYS A 2 55.05 -27.77 -13.89
N LEU A 3 53.78 -27.41 -14.06
CA LEU A 3 53.39 -26.07 -14.47
C LEU A 3 52.62 -25.42 -13.33
N LYS A 4 53.17 -24.29 -12.91
CA LYS A 4 52.85 -23.50 -11.72
C LYS A 4 51.51 -22.78 -11.92
N TYR A 5 50.70 -22.77 -10.87
CA TYR A 5 49.64 -21.80 -10.68
C TYR A 5 50.25 -20.41 -10.55
N LEU A 6 49.89 -19.49 -11.45
CA LEU A 6 50.14 -18.06 -11.29
C LEU A 6 48.80 -17.40 -10.99
N SER A 7 48.64 -17.03 -9.73
CA SER A 7 47.63 -16.11 -9.26
C SER A 7 47.88 -14.73 -9.89
N CYS A 8 46.89 -14.20 -10.61
CA CYS A 8 46.78 -12.78 -10.86
C CYS A 8 45.43 -12.31 -10.32
N ALA A 9 45.51 -11.52 -9.25
CA ALA A 9 44.43 -10.72 -8.73
C ALA A 9 43.93 -9.77 -9.83
N VAL A 10 42.67 -9.90 -10.21
CA VAL A 10 41.93 -8.80 -10.84
C VAL A 10 41.21 -8.07 -9.72
N ALA A 11 41.68 -6.86 -9.49
CA ALA A 11 41.13 -5.89 -8.57
C ALA A 11 39.63 -5.69 -8.82
N ALA A 12 38.93 -5.41 -7.71
CA ALA A 12 37.52 -5.10 -7.60
C ALA A 12 36.95 -4.36 -8.82
N MET A 13 36.16 -5.07 -9.62
CA MET A 13 35.06 -4.41 -10.32
C MET A 13 34.04 -4.07 -9.25
N VAL A 14 33.98 -2.78 -8.89
CA VAL A 14 32.78 -2.20 -8.32
C VAL A 14 31.67 -2.53 -9.30
N THR A 15 30.82 -3.49 -8.94
CA THR A 15 29.57 -3.74 -9.62
C THR A 15 28.76 -2.46 -9.51
N SER A 16 28.85 -1.61 -10.54
CA SER A 16 27.86 -0.59 -10.80
C SER A 16 26.53 -1.31 -10.92
N SER A 17 25.76 -1.34 -9.84
CA SER A 17 24.40 -1.83 -9.85
C SER A 17 23.63 -0.94 -10.80
N SER A 18 23.46 -1.38 -12.04
CA SER A 18 22.50 -0.81 -12.96
C SER A 18 21.12 -1.09 -12.38
N ALA A 19 20.66 -0.19 -11.51
CA ALA A 19 19.31 -0.20 -11.00
C ALA A 19 18.36 0.05 -12.17
N MET A 20 17.54 -0.94 -12.48
CA MET A 20 16.41 -0.79 -13.38
C MET A 20 15.20 -0.42 -12.51
N SER A 21 15.06 0.86 -12.14
CA SER A 21 13.97 1.39 -11.32
C SER A 21 12.75 1.72 -12.19
N PHE A 22 12.09 0.67 -12.71
CA PHE A 22 10.90 0.79 -13.56
C PHE A 22 9.78 -0.12 -13.02
N THR A 23 8.60 0.42 -12.67
CA THR A 23 7.76 -0.21 -11.63
C THR A 23 6.29 -0.48 -11.96
N GLN A 24 5.68 0.16 -12.96
CA GLN A 24 4.23 0.00 -13.25
C GLN A 24 3.89 -0.82 -14.51
N LEU A 25 4.70 -0.80 -15.58
CA LEU A 25 4.47 -1.60 -16.80
C LEU A 25 5.68 -2.51 -17.08
N GLY A 26 5.50 -3.83 -16.92
CA GLY A 26 6.56 -4.83 -16.96
C GLY A 26 7.15 -5.16 -18.34
N GLY A 27 8.27 -5.90 -18.29
CA GLY A 27 8.99 -6.43 -19.44
C GLY A 27 9.92 -5.41 -20.10
N ALA A 28 11.15 -5.27 -19.57
CA ALA A 28 12.27 -4.43 -20.03
C ALA A 28 12.41 -3.01 -19.43
N GLY A 29 11.56 -2.61 -18.49
CA GLY A 29 11.78 -1.39 -17.71
C GLY A 29 11.60 -0.10 -18.52
N VAL A 30 10.35 0.25 -18.83
CA VAL A 30 10.05 1.38 -19.73
C VAL A 30 9.56 2.64 -18.99
N MET A 31 8.92 2.51 -17.82
CA MET A 31 8.39 3.64 -17.03
C MET A 31 9.14 3.84 -15.71
N PRO A 32 9.92 4.93 -15.53
CA PRO A 32 10.70 5.19 -14.31
C PRO A 32 9.78 5.34 -13.10
N ILE A 33 10.31 5.13 -11.89
CA ILE A 33 9.55 5.43 -10.65
C ILE A 33 9.02 6.87 -10.68
N GLY A 34 7.80 7.09 -10.21
CA GLY A 34 7.16 8.40 -10.22
C GLY A 34 6.79 8.78 -8.80
N HIS A 35 5.59 8.38 -8.43
CA HIS A 35 5.03 8.43 -7.09
C HIS A 35 5.99 7.93 -6.00
N GLU A 36 6.67 6.81 -6.25
CA GLU A 36 7.64 6.26 -5.31
C GLU A 36 8.84 7.19 -5.09
N TRP A 37 9.25 7.94 -6.14
CA TRP A 37 10.31 8.93 -6.02
C TRP A 37 9.85 10.15 -5.21
N LEU A 38 8.62 10.62 -5.41
CA LEU A 38 8.05 11.73 -4.62
C LEU A 38 7.93 11.35 -3.14
N THR A 39 7.38 10.17 -2.86
CA THR A 39 7.20 9.63 -1.51
C THR A 39 8.53 9.49 -0.78
N ARG A 40 9.53 8.90 -1.44
CA ARG A 40 10.88 8.75 -0.91
C ARG A 40 11.57 10.10 -0.68
N THR A 41 11.61 10.92 -1.73
CA THR A 41 12.47 12.11 -1.74
C THR A 41 11.94 13.17 -0.77
N SER A 42 10.61 13.31 -0.65
CA SER A 42 10.01 14.22 0.33
C SER A 42 10.37 13.83 1.76
N ALA A 43 10.30 12.53 2.11
CA ALA A 43 10.68 12.04 3.44
C ALA A 43 12.16 12.27 3.75
N LEU A 44 13.05 11.93 2.81
CA LEU A 44 14.50 12.09 2.99
C LEU A 44 14.90 13.55 3.11
N GLU A 45 14.38 14.43 2.25
CA GLU A 45 14.65 15.88 2.32
C GLU A 45 14.13 16.46 3.64
N LEU A 46 12.92 16.08 4.08
CA LEU A 46 12.34 16.53 5.35
C LEU A 46 13.21 16.15 6.56
N MET A 47 13.70 14.92 6.59
CA MET A 47 14.53 14.41 7.70
C MET A 47 16.03 14.73 7.55
N GLY A 48 16.41 15.53 6.55
CA GLY A 48 17.80 15.92 6.30
C GLY A 48 18.73 14.76 5.92
N GLN A 49 18.20 13.73 5.27
CA GLN A 49 18.94 12.54 4.84
C GLN A 49 19.38 12.63 3.37
N ASP A 50 20.40 11.86 3.01
CA ASP A 50 20.93 11.82 1.64
C ASP A 50 19.90 11.23 0.65
N THR A 51 19.51 12.03 -0.34
CA THR A 51 18.60 11.61 -1.42
C THR A 51 19.30 10.76 -2.48
N ARG A 52 20.62 10.53 -2.38
CA ARG A 52 21.54 9.86 -3.33
C ARG A 52 21.85 10.64 -4.61
N VAL A 53 21.18 11.77 -4.81
CA VAL A 53 21.30 12.55 -6.03
C VAL A 53 21.45 14.02 -5.66
N SER A 54 22.57 14.60 -6.08
CA SER A 54 22.79 16.05 -5.95
C SER A 54 22.36 16.74 -7.24
N ASP A 55 21.74 17.91 -7.11
CA ASP A 55 21.27 18.68 -8.25
C ASP A 55 21.57 20.17 -8.09
N SER A 56 22.67 20.62 -8.69
CA SER A 56 23.02 22.05 -8.72
C SER A 56 22.10 22.88 -9.62
N GLN A 57 21.20 22.23 -10.37
CA GLN A 57 20.22 22.87 -11.24
C GLN A 57 18.79 22.67 -10.74
N ASP A 58 18.62 22.35 -9.45
CA ASP A 58 17.31 22.24 -8.84
C ASP A 58 16.54 23.57 -9.02
N PRO A 59 15.42 23.58 -9.77
CA PRO A 59 14.68 24.80 -10.06
C PRO A 59 14.07 25.43 -8.79
N ARG A 60 13.90 24.66 -7.71
CA ARG A 60 13.33 25.11 -6.44
C ARG A 60 14.25 26.06 -5.67
N LEU A 61 15.54 26.08 -5.98
CA LEU A 61 16.52 26.97 -5.32
C LEU A 61 16.17 28.46 -5.44
N ASN A 62 15.36 28.84 -6.43
CA ASN A 62 14.91 30.21 -6.66
C ASN A 62 13.39 30.37 -6.49
N TRP A 63 12.68 29.38 -5.95
CA TRP A 63 11.24 29.45 -5.71
C TRP A 63 10.94 30.29 -4.48
N ASN A 64 9.86 31.07 -4.57
CA ASN A 64 9.33 31.84 -3.43
C ASN A 64 7.94 31.34 -2.97
N ASN A 65 7.27 30.52 -3.78
CA ASN A 65 5.93 29.97 -3.53
C ASN A 65 5.90 28.50 -3.97
N GLY A 66 4.84 27.74 -3.63
CA GLY A 66 4.76 26.30 -3.90
C GLY A 66 5.74 25.47 -3.08
N LEU A 67 6.21 26.00 -1.94
CA LEU A 67 7.11 25.35 -1.00
C LEU A 67 6.34 24.78 0.19
N ALA A 68 6.93 23.80 0.88
CA ALA A 68 6.36 23.21 2.08
C ALA A 68 6.10 24.27 3.16
N LYS A 69 4.96 24.17 3.84
CA LYS A 69 4.43 25.21 4.76
C LYS A 69 4.59 24.85 6.24
N SER A 70 4.78 23.57 6.60
CA SER A 70 4.72 23.07 7.97
C SER A 70 5.60 21.83 8.20
N ILE A 71 6.91 22.02 8.05
CA ILE A 71 7.94 20.96 8.09
C ILE A 71 8.62 20.74 9.45
N GLU A 72 8.22 21.46 10.49
CA GLU A 72 8.88 21.37 11.79
C GLU A 72 8.69 19.99 12.45
N LEU A 73 9.81 19.39 12.87
CA LEU A 73 9.88 18.06 13.50
C LEU A 73 10.42 18.07 14.94
N ASN A 74 10.73 19.24 15.52
CA ASN A 74 11.35 19.35 16.85
C ASN A 74 10.55 18.64 17.97
N VAL A 75 9.22 18.58 17.84
CA VAL A 75 8.31 17.91 18.80
C VAL A 75 8.16 16.40 18.57
N ALA A 76 8.73 15.88 17.48
CA ALA A 76 8.56 14.51 17.02
C ALA A 76 9.89 13.75 16.90
N GLN A 77 10.93 14.23 17.57
CA GLN A 77 12.29 13.76 17.33
C GLN A 77 12.52 12.28 17.66
N HIS A 78 11.80 11.73 18.64
CA HIS A 78 11.87 10.30 18.94
C HIS A 78 11.30 9.43 17.81
N GLU A 79 10.28 9.91 17.09
CA GLU A 79 9.72 9.19 15.94
C GLU A 79 10.67 9.26 14.75
N VAL A 80 11.31 10.41 14.53
CA VAL A 80 12.41 10.55 13.57
C VAL A 80 13.53 9.57 13.89
N GLU A 81 13.99 9.52 15.14
CA GLU A 81 15.02 8.58 15.58
C GLU A 81 14.61 7.11 15.36
N ARG A 82 13.34 6.76 15.62
CA ARG A 82 12.79 5.42 15.37
C ARG A 82 12.79 5.07 13.88
N ILE A 83 12.41 6.00 13.01
CA ILE A 83 12.47 5.80 11.55
C ILE A 83 13.93 5.56 11.14
N LEU A 84 14.84 6.45 11.57
CA LEU A 84 16.25 6.41 11.18
C LEU A 84 17.00 5.18 11.75
N SER A 85 16.53 4.58 12.84
CA SER A 85 17.11 3.35 13.39
C SER A 85 16.76 2.08 12.60
N ASN A 86 15.72 2.13 11.76
CA ASN A 86 15.22 0.98 11.01
C ASN A 86 15.54 1.11 9.52
N THR A 87 16.77 0.79 9.16
CA THR A 87 17.26 0.88 7.77
C THR A 87 16.65 -0.18 6.85
N ASN A 88 16.41 0.17 5.59
CA ASN A 88 15.95 -0.76 4.55
C ASN A 88 16.74 -0.53 3.25
N ASP A 89 17.36 -1.58 2.72
CA ASP A 89 18.15 -1.57 1.48
C ASP A 89 17.42 -2.34 0.36
N ASP A 90 16.21 -1.87 0.02
CA ASP A 90 15.29 -2.56 -0.89
C ASP A 90 15.77 -2.62 -2.35
N GLY A 91 16.90 -1.96 -2.69
CA GLY A 91 17.56 -2.00 -4.01
C GLY A 91 16.76 -1.43 -5.19
N THR A 92 15.43 -1.35 -5.06
CA THR A 92 14.45 -1.05 -6.10
C THR A 92 14.09 0.43 -6.08
N TYR A 93 13.71 0.91 -4.90
CA TYR A 93 13.30 2.28 -4.59
C TYR A 93 14.37 3.02 -3.78
N TRP A 94 15.32 2.29 -3.16
CA TRP A 94 16.35 2.88 -2.29
C TRP A 94 15.76 3.75 -1.19
N SER A 95 14.70 3.24 -0.56
CA SER A 95 13.98 3.91 0.52
C SER A 95 14.91 4.34 1.67
N GLY A 96 15.97 3.58 1.94
CA GLY A 96 16.93 3.82 3.02
C GLY A 96 16.40 3.43 4.39
N TYR A 97 15.08 3.55 4.61
CA TYR A 97 14.40 3.30 5.87
C TYR A 97 13.09 2.57 5.67
N ASP A 98 12.75 1.69 6.61
CA ASP A 98 11.62 0.78 6.49
C ASP A 98 10.27 1.50 6.47
N ALA A 99 10.13 2.61 7.20
CA ALA A 99 8.93 3.44 7.16
C ALA A 99 8.68 4.06 5.77
N ILE A 100 9.75 4.47 5.09
CA ILE A 100 9.67 5.01 3.72
C ILE A 100 9.34 3.89 2.74
N PHE A 101 9.96 2.73 2.87
CA PHE A 101 9.64 1.55 2.06
C PHE A 101 8.17 1.15 2.20
N ALA A 102 7.67 1.09 3.45
CA ALA A 102 6.28 0.77 3.73
C ALA A 102 5.32 1.76 3.07
N ALA A 103 5.59 3.06 3.15
CA ALA A 103 4.76 4.09 2.51
C ALA A 103 4.75 3.96 0.98
N ILE A 104 5.89 3.66 0.35
CA ILE A 104 5.97 3.39 -1.10
C ILE A 104 5.10 2.19 -1.48
N VAL A 105 5.21 1.07 -0.73
CA VAL A 105 4.41 -0.13 -0.99
C VAL A 105 2.92 0.14 -0.76
N GLY A 106 2.58 0.97 0.22
CA GLY A 106 1.21 1.39 0.51
C GLY A 106 0.57 2.26 -0.57
N GLU A 107 1.36 3.15 -1.14
CA GLU A 107 0.96 3.96 -2.29
C GLU A 107 0.69 3.07 -3.51
N ARG A 108 1.65 2.21 -3.84
CA ARG A 108 1.51 1.22 -4.92
C ARG A 108 0.33 0.29 -4.69
N TRP A 109 0.00 -0.05 -3.45
CA TRP A 109 -1.19 -0.85 -3.18
C TRP A 109 -2.48 -0.18 -3.66
N VAL A 110 -2.64 1.14 -3.49
CA VAL A 110 -3.82 1.84 -4.01
C VAL A 110 -3.84 1.79 -5.53
N ASP A 111 -2.69 2.04 -6.15
CA ASP A 111 -2.58 2.09 -7.60
C ASP A 111 -2.81 0.72 -8.26
N ILE A 112 -2.19 -0.34 -7.74
CA ILE A 112 -2.12 -1.63 -8.44
C ILE A 112 -2.57 -2.85 -7.61
N ALA A 113 -3.02 -2.66 -6.36
CA ALA A 113 -3.57 -3.71 -5.47
C ALA A 113 -2.71 -4.99 -5.34
N GLY A 114 -1.39 -4.83 -5.47
CA GLY A 114 -0.44 -5.94 -5.43
C GLY A 114 -0.43 -6.86 -6.67
N PHE A 115 -1.16 -6.52 -7.73
CA PHE A 115 -1.17 -7.29 -8.98
C PHE A 115 0.15 -7.18 -9.73
N ASN A 116 0.51 -8.25 -10.44
CA ASN A 116 1.43 -8.15 -11.57
C ASN A 116 0.66 -7.53 -12.74
N VAL A 117 0.83 -6.23 -12.97
CA VAL A 117 0.09 -5.44 -13.96
C VAL A 117 0.23 -6.02 -15.36
N THR A 118 1.43 -6.49 -15.73
CA THR A 118 1.68 -7.09 -17.05
C THR A 118 0.88 -8.37 -17.24
N ASN A 119 0.93 -9.27 -16.27
CA ASN A 119 0.19 -10.54 -16.37
C ASN A 119 -1.32 -10.31 -16.27
N ALA A 120 -1.77 -9.44 -15.36
CA ALA A 120 -3.18 -9.12 -15.19
C ALA A 120 -3.77 -8.46 -16.44
N SER A 121 -3.00 -7.62 -17.15
CA SER A 121 -3.47 -6.94 -18.36
C SER A 121 -3.40 -7.81 -19.62
N ALA A 122 -2.58 -8.87 -19.63
CA ALA A 122 -2.32 -9.68 -20.81
C ALA A 122 -2.90 -11.10 -20.75
N ASP A 123 -3.50 -11.52 -19.63
CA ASP A 123 -4.11 -12.85 -19.51
C ASP A 123 -5.33 -12.96 -20.45
N PRO A 124 -5.27 -13.80 -21.50
CA PRO A 124 -6.38 -13.95 -22.43
C PRO A 124 -7.50 -14.84 -21.87
N THR A 125 -7.29 -15.46 -20.71
CA THR A 125 -8.22 -16.45 -20.14
C THR A 125 -9.18 -15.88 -19.10
N GLY A 126 -8.96 -14.63 -18.67
CA GLY A 126 -9.76 -13.97 -17.64
C GLY A 126 -9.85 -12.46 -17.83
N PRO A 127 -10.57 -11.77 -16.92
CA PRO A 127 -10.66 -10.32 -16.92
C PRO A 127 -9.33 -9.66 -16.53
N ASN A 128 -9.16 -8.40 -16.93
CA ASN A 128 -8.05 -7.58 -16.45
C ASN A 128 -8.30 -7.15 -14.99
N CYS A 129 -7.83 -7.97 -14.04
CA CYS A 129 -8.08 -7.71 -12.62
C CYS A 129 -7.35 -6.49 -12.06
N PHE A 130 -6.27 -6.03 -12.69
CA PHE A 130 -5.66 -4.76 -12.32
C PHE A 130 -6.66 -3.62 -12.56
N ASN A 131 -7.19 -3.49 -13.78
CA ASN A 131 -8.17 -2.46 -14.10
C ASN A 131 -9.46 -2.62 -13.29
N ALA A 132 -10.01 -3.84 -13.27
CA ALA A 132 -11.32 -4.10 -12.69
C ALA A 132 -11.35 -4.00 -11.15
N VAL A 133 -10.20 -4.06 -10.47
CA VAL A 133 -10.15 -4.06 -9.01
C VAL A 133 -9.44 -2.84 -8.42
N ALA A 134 -8.42 -2.29 -9.08
CA ALA A 134 -7.67 -1.15 -8.54
C ALA A 134 -8.03 0.18 -9.22
N GLN A 135 -8.23 0.20 -10.54
CA GLN A 135 -8.27 1.46 -11.31
C GLN A 135 -9.67 1.96 -11.67
N GLU A 136 -10.50 1.11 -12.30
CA GLU A 136 -11.74 1.54 -12.96
C GLU A 136 -13.00 1.56 -12.07
N PRO A 137 -13.10 0.86 -10.92
CA PRO A 137 -14.32 0.91 -10.12
C PRO A 137 -14.69 2.32 -9.65
N ALA A 138 -15.98 2.66 -9.76
CA ALA A 138 -16.47 4.00 -9.47
C ALA A 138 -16.24 4.43 -8.00
N ASP A 139 -16.34 3.51 -7.06
CA ASP A 139 -16.08 3.72 -5.64
C ASP A 139 -14.60 3.99 -5.32
N LEU A 140 -13.69 3.52 -6.17
CA LEU A 140 -12.24 3.69 -6.03
C LEU A 140 -11.70 4.93 -6.74
N GLN A 141 -12.47 5.59 -7.61
CA GLN A 141 -12.05 6.84 -8.25
C GLN A 141 -11.64 7.92 -7.23
N GLN A 142 -12.26 7.91 -6.05
CA GLN A 142 -11.90 8.83 -4.96
C GLN A 142 -10.49 8.59 -4.42
N ASP A 143 -10.00 7.34 -4.46
CA ASP A 143 -8.64 6.99 -4.05
C ASP A 143 -7.59 7.48 -5.06
N HIS A 144 -8.03 7.79 -6.29
CA HIS A 144 -7.22 8.41 -7.34
C HIS A 144 -7.45 9.92 -7.52
N PHE A 145 -8.19 10.58 -6.61
CA PHE A 145 -8.62 11.97 -6.78
C PHE A 145 -9.39 12.21 -8.10
N MET A 146 -10.22 11.26 -8.51
CA MET A 146 -10.95 11.28 -9.78
C MET A 146 -12.46 11.36 -9.60
N ARG A 147 -13.14 11.87 -10.64
CA ARG A 147 -14.60 11.80 -10.75
C ARG A 147 -15.06 10.38 -11.03
N ARG A 148 -16.24 10.07 -10.51
CA ARG A 148 -17.04 8.95 -10.99
C ARG A 148 -17.69 9.31 -12.32
N TYR A 149 -18.07 8.28 -13.06
CA TYR A 149 -18.73 8.44 -14.35
C TYR A 149 -20.04 9.25 -14.26
N ASP A 150 -20.71 9.22 -13.10
CA ASP A 150 -21.97 9.90 -12.81
C ASP A 150 -21.81 11.29 -12.16
N ASP A 151 -20.59 11.81 -12.00
CA ASP A 151 -20.33 13.18 -11.52
C ASP A 151 -20.34 14.20 -12.66
N ILE A 152 -21.54 14.62 -13.04
CA ILE A 152 -21.78 15.47 -14.22
C ILE A 152 -21.57 16.96 -13.92
N GLY A 153 -20.98 17.69 -14.87
CA GLY A 153 -20.88 19.16 -14.86
C GLY A 153 -19.99 19.74 -13.76
N GLY A 154 -20.10 21.04 -13.51
CA GLY A 154 -19.33 21.72 -12.47
C GLY A 154 -19.58 21.17 -11.06
N ILE A 155 -20.83 20.80 -10.76
CA ILE A 155 -21.21 20.19 -9.47
C ILE A 155 -20.57 18.82 -9.25
N GLY A 156 -20.38 18.05 -10.32
CA GLY A 156 -19.63 16.79 -10.28
C GLY A 156 -18.20 16.98 -9.79
N GLY A 157 -17.53 18.05 -10.25
CA GLY A 157 -16.18 18.41 -9.78
C GLY A 157 -16.15 18.75 -8.29
N VAL A 158 -17.12 19.54 -7.82
CA VAL A 158 -17.25 19.89 -6.39
C VAL A 158 -17.47 18.64 -5.53
N ASN A 159 -18.36 17.75 -5.96
CA ASN A 159 -18.65 16.52 -5.25
C ASN A 159 -17.44 15.59 -5.20
N ALA A 160 -16.71 15.44 -6.31
CA ALA A 160 -15.50 14.64 -6.38
C ALA A 160 -14.41 15.19 -5.45
N ALA A 161 -14.14 16.50 -5.49
CA ALA A 161 -13.16 17.15 -4.62
C ALA A 161 -13.50 16.98 -3.13
N LYS A 162 -14.77 17.21 -2.73
CA LYS A 162 -15.20 17.02 -1.33
C LYS A 162 -15.05 15.56 -0.88
N ARG A 163 -15.44 14.60 -1.72
CA ARG A 163 -15.29 13.17 -1.40
C ARG A 163 -13.82 12.76 -1.30
N ALA A 164 -12.96 13.25 -2.18
CA ALA A 164 -11.52 12.99 -2.13
C ALA A 164 -10.87 13.58 -0.88
N GLN A 165 -11.23 14.81 -0.47
CA GLN A 165 -10.77 15.41 0.80
C GLN A 165 -11.18 14.56 2.02
N ILE A 166 -12.43 14.09 2.06
CA ILE A 166 -12.91 13.21 3.13
C ILE A 166 -12.17 11.88 3.11
N ARG A 167 -11.94 11.30 1.92
CA ARG A 167 -11.21 10.05 1.74
C ARG A 167 -9.76 10.18 2.22
N PHE A 168 -9.08 11.26 1.86
CA PHE A 168 -7.73 11.59 2.31
C PHE A 168 -7.64 11.64 3.84
N ILE A 169 -8.52 12.41 4.48
CA ILE A 169 -8.57 12.53 5.94
C ILE A 169 -8.77 11.16 6.58
N ASN A 170 -9.70 10.36 6.05
CA ASN A 170 -9.95 9.02 6.57
C ASN A 170 -8.73 8.11 6.42
N HIS A 171 -8.04 8.10 5.28
CA HIS A 171 -6.80 7.33 5.10
C HIS A 171 -5.73 7.75 6.09
N PHE A 172 -5.52 9.07 6.26
CA PHE A 172 -4.53 9.61 7.18
C PHE A 172 -4.84 9.22 8.64
N VAL A 173 -6.09 9.38 9.08
CA VAL A 173 -6.52 9.04 10.44
C VAL A 173 -6.45 7.52 10.67
N ASN A 174 -6.89 6.71 9.70
CA ASN A 174 -6.82 5.25 9.79
C ASN A 174 -5.36 4.79 9.91
N ALA A 175 -4.46 5.36 9.10
CA ALA A 175 -3.04 5.06 9.17
C ALA A 175 -2.43 5.40 10.54
N ALA A 176 -2.75 6.56 11.09
CA ALA A 176 -2.21 7.01 12.37
C ALA A 176 -2.74 6.23 13.58
N THR A 177 -3.96 5.70 13.48
CA THR A 177 -4.66 5.04 14.60
C THR A 177 -4.69 3.52 14.51
N ALA A 178 -4.24 2.94 13.40
CA ALA A 178 -4.12 1.50 13.23
C ALA A 178 -3.18 0.87 14.26
N GLU A 179 -3.43 -0.41 14.53
CA GLU A 179 -2.60 -1.23 15.40
C GLU A 179 -1.17 -1.31 14.86
N SER A 180 -0.19 -0.99 15.72
CA SER A 180 1.22 -1.03 15.35
C SER A 180 1.71 -2.48 15.29
N LYS A 181 2.11 -2.91 14.08
CA LYS A 181 2.57 -4.26 13.77
C LYS A 181 3.27 -4.31 12.42
N LYS A 182 3.88 -5.46 12.11
CA LYS A 182 4.27 -5.83 10.75
C LYS A 182 3.15 -6.57 10.04
N ILE A 183 2.97 -6.26 8.76
CA ILE A 183 2.08 -7.00 7.87
C ILE A 183 2.84 -7.48 6.65
N LYS A 184 2.32 -8.54 6.04
CA LYS A 184 2.80 -9.04 4.76
C LYS A 184 1.86 -8.57 3.67
N VAL A 185 2.40 -8.01 2.61
CA VAL A 185 1.62 -7.38 1.52
C VAL A 185 2.26 -7.69 0.17
N TRP A 186 1.47 -7.65 -0.90
CA TRP A 186 2.00 -7.69 -2.27
C TRP A 186 2.35 -6.28 -2.77
N ASP A 187 3.61 -6.05 -3.18
CA ASP A 187 4.07 -4.77 -3.74
C ASP A 187 3.60 -4.54 -5.20
N GLY A 188 3.28 -5.61 -5.93
CA GLY A 188 2.81 -5.55 -7.31
C GLY A 188 3.79 -4.90 -8.31
N GLY A 189 3.34 -4.73 -9.56
CA GLY A 189 4.01 -3.94 -10.59
C GLY A 189 4.24 -4.75 -11.86
N GLY A 190 5.36 -4.50 -12.55
CA GLY A 190 5.81 -5.39 -13.62
C GLY A 190 6.09 -6.83 -13.15
N TYR A 191 6.35 -6.99 -11.85
CA TYR A 191 6.40 -8.26 -11.14
C TYR A 191 5.72 -8.08 -9.79
N ALA A 192 5.05 -9.10 -9.26
CA ALA A 192 4.50 -9.07 -7.91
C ALA A 192 5.42 -9.83 -6.94
N LYS A 193 5.72 -9.23 -5.79
CA LYS A 193 6.48 -9.86 -4.70
C LYS A 193 5.81 -9.54 -3.37
N ALA A 194 5.69 -10.55 -2.51
CA ALA A 194 5.26 -10.36 -1.14
C ALA A 194 6.42 -9.79 -0.30
N VAL A 195 6.14 -8.75 0.47
CA VAL A 195 7.10 -8.03 1.31
C VAL A 195 6.52 -7.82 2.70
N GLU A 196 7.39 -7.65 3.70
CA GLU A 196 7.00 -7.24 5.04
C GLU A 196 7.13 -5.72 5.16
N VAL A 197 6.13 -5.08 5.75
CA VAL A 197 6.08 -3.62 5.92
C VAL A 197 5.52 -3.24 7.28
N ASP A 198 5.89 -2.06 7.76
CA ASP A 198 5.22 -1.40 8.88
C ASP A 198 3.77 -1.06 8.52
N HIS A 199 2.81 -1.51 9.34
CA HIS A 199 1.38 -1.36 9.03
C HIS A 199 0.92 0.10 8.98
N ASN A 200 1.34 0.93 9.94
CA ASN A 200 0.92 2.32 10.00
C ASN A 200 1.47 3.10 8.80
N TYR A 201 2.74 2.90 8.46
CA TYR A 201 3.36 3.58 7.32
C TYR A 201 2.89 3.05 5.96
N PHE A 202 2.55 1.76 5.85
CA PHE A 202 1.87 1.22 4.68
C PHE A 202 0.49 1.86 4.47
N LEU A 203 -0.33 1.96 5.52
CA LEU A 203 -1.62 2.63 5.40
C LEU A 203 -1.46 4.13 5.11
N PHE A 204 -0.41 4.77 5.63
CA PHE A 204 -0.09 6.16 5.31
C PHE A 204 0.25 6.33 3.82
N GLY A 205 0.95 5.36 3.22
CA GLY A 205 1.18 5.30 1.78
C GLY A 205 -0.10 5.45 0.95
N ARG A 206 -1.24 4.94 1.44
CA ARG A 206 -2.54 5.12 0.77
C ARG A 206 -3.01 6.56 0.78
N ALA A 207 -2.79 7.29 1.88
CA ALA A 207 -3.06 8.72 1.95
C ALA A 207 -2.10 9.51 1.04
N VAL A 208 -0.84 9.09 0.98
CA VAL A 208 0.18 9.66 0.09
C VAL A 208 -0.22 9.53 -1.37
N HIS A 209 -0.64 8.35 -1.82
CA HIS A 209 -1.08 8.11 -3.20
C HIS A 209 -2.15 9.11 -3.64
N LEU A 210 -3.28 9.15 -2.91
CA LEU A 210 -4.38 10.06 -3.20
C LEU A 210 -3.91 11.52 -3.21
N PHE A 211 -3.08 11.88 -2.23
CA PHE A 211 -2.56 13.24 -2.10
C PHE A 211 -1.69 13.63 -3.30
N GLN A 212 -0.82 12.74 -3.79
CA GLN A 212 0.03 12.96 -4.96
C GLN A 212 -0.78 12.95 -6.27
N ASP A 213 -1.74 12.03 -6.41
CA ASP A 213 -2.67 11.98 -7.55
C ASP A 213 -3.45 13.29 -7.69
N SER A 214 -3.74 13.98 -6.58
CA SER A 214 -4.36 15.31 -6.62
C SER A 214 -3.53 16.36 -7.36
N PHE A 215 -2.24 16.13 -7.61
CA PHE A 215 -1.35 17.00 -8.39
C PHE A 215 -1.15 16.52 -9.82
N SER A 216 -1.62 15.32 -10.20
CA SER A 216 -1.55 14.86 -11.59
C SER A 216 -2.42 15.76 -12.49
N PRO A 217 -1.87 16.31 -13.59
CA PRO A 217 -2.66 17.00 -14.61
C PRO A 217 -3.63 16.10 -15.39
N GLU A 218 -3.53 14.77 -15.27
CA GLU A 218 -4.57 13.86 -15.79
C GLU A 218 -5.74 13.70 -14.81
N HIS A 219 -5.54 14.05 -13.53
CA HIS A 219 -6.53 13.84 -12.48
C HIS A 219 -7.23 15.14 -12.08
N THR A 220 -6.50 16.25 -12.10
CA THR A 220 -7.00 17.56 -11.69
C THR A 220 -6.55 18.67 -12.63
N VAL A 221 -7.21 19.82 -12.50
CA VAL A 221 -6.79 21.07 -13.12
C VAL A 221 -6.15 21.94 -12.04
N ARG A 222 -4.83 22.13 -12.12
CA ARG A 222 -4.03 23.06 -11.31
C ARG A 222 -3.28 24.02 -12.22
N LEU A 223 -3.08 25.26 -11.79
CA LEU A 223 -2.54 26.31 -12.66
C LEU A 223 -1.19 26.83 -12.18
N ALA A 224 -0.30 27.17 -13.12
CA ALA A 224 0.97 27.80 -12.76
C ALA A 224 0.79 29.17 -12.06
N VAL A 225 -0.31 29.88 -12.31
CA VAL A 225 -0.57 31.22 -11.76
C VAL A 225 -0.74 31.24 -10.24
N ASP A 226 -1.18 30.13 -9.64
CA ASP A 226 -1.26 29.94 -8.19
C ASP A 226 -0.21 28.96 -7.66
N ASN A 227 0.86 28.73 -8.44
CA ASN A 227 1.92 27.77 -8.14
C ASN A 227 1.40 26.35 -7.93
N TYR A 228 0.31 26.00 -8.60
CA TYR A 228 -0.35 24.70 -8.50
C TYR A 228 -0.88 24.37 -7.10
N GLU A 229 -1.10 25.37 -6.24
CA GLU A 229 -1.56 25.14 -4.86
C GLU A 229 -3.07 24.87 -4.77
N LYS A 230 -3.86 25.33 -5.75
CA LYS A 230 -5.32 25.19 -5.77
C LYS A 230 -5.81 24.20 -6.82
N ILE A 231 -6.89 23.50 -6.48
CA ILE A 231 -7.63 22.64 -7.40
C ILE A 231 -8.75 23.45 -8.05
N TRP A 232 -8.73 23.56 -9.37
CA TRP A 232 -9.75 24.27 -10.14
C TRP A 232 -10.85 23.35 -10.64
N GLN A 233 -10.48 22.13 -11.00
CA GLN A 233 -11.40 21.07 -11.43
C GLN A 233 -10.81 19.69 -11.18
N VAL A 234 -11.70 18.68 -11.16
CA VAL A 234 -11.36 17.26 -11.09
C VAL A 234 -11.73 16.61 -12.41
N LYS A 235 -10.90 15.72 -12.95
CA LYS A 235 -11.13 15.04 -14.23
C LYS A 235 -11.82 13.69 -14.01
N ALA A 236 -12.31 13.09 -15.09
CA ALA A 236 -12.99 11.80 -15.06
C ALA A 236 -12.20 10.71 -15.77
N TYR A 237 -12.13 9.52 -15.16
CA TYR A 237 -11.36 8.39 -15.69
C TYR A 237 -12.09 7.80 -16.89
N LEU A 238 -13.32 7.33 -16.61
CA LEU A 238 -14.34 7.06 -17.62
C LEU A 238 -15.00 8.38 -18.03
N CYS A 239 -15.27 8.55 -19.33
CA CYS A 239 -15.90 9.75 -19.88
C CYS A 239 -17.12 10.19 -19.05
N SER A 240 -17.14 11.42 -18.53
CA SER A 240 -18.28 11.97 -17.79
C SER A 240 -18.65 13.34 -18.36
N GLU A 241 -19.94 13.57 -18.58
CA GLU A 241 -20.45 14.80 -19.18
C GLU A 241 -20.10 16.04 -18.33
N GLY A 242 -19.60 17.10 -18.98
CA GLY A 242 -19.20 18.33 -18.31
C GLY A 242 -17.89 18.23 -17.51
N ALA A 243 -16.99 17.33 -17.94
CA ALA A 243 -15.66 17.13 -17.35
C ALA A 243 -14.61 16.90 -18.44
N GLU A 244 -13.37 17.29 -18.14
CA GLU A 244 -12.20 16.78 -18.87
C GLU A 244 -11.94 15.33 -18.51
N GLN A 245 -11.40 14.59 -19.48
CA GLN A 245 -11.19 13.16 -19.41
C GLN A 245 -9.70 12.84 -19.26
N HIS A 246 -9.39 11.81 -18.46
CA HIS A 246 -8.04 11.29 -18.19
C HIS A 246 -7.44 10.58 -19.41
N THR A 247 -6.24 10.94 -19.84
CA THR A 247 -5.71 10.41 -21.10
C THR A 247 -5.23 8.96 -20.96
N HIS A 248 -5.82 8.04 -21.72
CA HIS A 248 -5.41 6.62 -21.79
C HIS A 248 -4.29 6.33 -22.80
N ASP A 249 -3.59 7.35 -23.29
CA ASP A 249 -2.57 7.19 -24.34
C ASP A 249 -1.24 6.69 -23.77
N THR A 250 -1.02 5.38 -23.86
CA THR A 250 0.24 4.74 -23.44
C THR A 250 1.46 5.33 -24.15
N LYS A 251 1.34 5.88 -25.36
CA LYS A 251 2.47 6.53 -26.04
C LYS A 251 2.89 7.82 -25.35
N GLU A 252 1.92 8.59 -24.87
CA GLU A 252 2.16 9.81 -24.11
C GLU A 252 2.78 9.51 -22.74
N ALA A 253 2.40 8.39 -22.12
CA ALA A 253 3.09 7.89 -20.94
C ALA A 253 4.55 7.54 -21.26
N ILE A 254 4.80 6.74 -22.32
CA ILE A 254 6.15 6.28 -22.69
C ILE A 254 7.09 7.42 -23.12
N ASN A 255 6.56 8.51 -23.66
CA ASN A 255 7.36 9.68 -24.08
C ASN A 255 7.39 10.82 -23.03
N TYR A 256 6.82 10.58 -21.85
CA TYR A 256 6.68 11.50 -20.72
C TYR A 256 5.86 12.77 -20.99
N GLN A 257 5.02 12.76 -22.03
CA GLN A 257 4.09 13.86 -22.31
C GLN A 257 2.85 13.81 -21.41
N SER A 258 2.39 12.60 -21.05
CA SER A 258 1.24 12.39 -20.16
C SER A 258 1.41 13.09 -18.81
N GLY A 259 0.32 13.63 -18.26
CA GLY A 259 0.30 14.27 -16.94
C GLY A 259 0.62 13.32 -15.78
N ASP A 260 0.32 12.02 -15.90
CA ASP A 260 0.64 11.00 -14.87
C ASP A 260 2.14 10.74 -14.74
N VAL A 261 2.92 11.17 -15.74
CA VAL A 261 4.37 11.04 -15.71
C VAL A 261 4.98 12.30 -15.13
N ILE A 262 5.58 12.18 -13.95
CA ILE A 262 6.21 13.32 -13.27
C ILE A 262 7.45 13.87 -14.01
N TRP A 263 8.06 13.05 -14.87
CA TRP A 263 9.29 13.36 -15.58
C TRP A 263 9.06 14.27 -16.78
N LYS A 264 10.02 15.14 -17.08
CA LYS A 264 9.96 15.98 -18.29
C LYS A 264 10.32 15.18 -19.54
N PRO A 265 9.67 15.39 -20.70
CA PRO A 265 10.00 14.71 -21.96
C PRO A 265 11.50 14.69 -22.31
N GLU A 266 12.21 15.80 -22.10
CA GLU A 266 13.63 15.94 -22.39
C GLU A 266 14.55 15.06 -21.52
N SER A 267 14.05 14.51 -20.42
CA SER A 267 14.82 13.68 -19.48
C SER A 267 14.86 12.19 -19.85
N ARG A 268 14.05 11.74 -20.83
CA ARG A 268 13.88 10.32 -21.20
C ARG A 268 15.17 9.59 -21.56
N GLY A 269 16.18 10.29 -22.06
CA GLY A 269 17.48 9.70 -22.42
C GLY A 269 18.44 9.50 -21.25
N GLN A 270 18.12 10.02 -20.06
CA GLN A 270 18.95 9.88 -18.87
C GLN A 270 18.67 8.54 -18.19
N SER A 271 19.71 7.87 -17.73
CA SER A 271 19.61 6.53 -17.15
C SER A 271 20.29 6.44 -15.79
N GLY A 272 19.85 5.45 -15.00
CA GLY A 272 20.34 5.20 -13.66
C GLY A 272 19.89 6.26 -12.65
N TRP A 273 20.35 6.09 -11.41
CA TRP A 273 19.87 6.91 -10.29
C TRP A 273 20.19 8.40 -10.38
N GLN A 274 21.23 8.79 -11.13
CA GLN A 274 21.56 10.19 -11.34
C GLN A 274 20.52 10.94 -12.20
N ALA A 275 19.63 10.21 -12.89
CA ALA A 275 18.49 10.80 -13.59
C ALA A 275 17.35 11.23 -12.62
N TYR A 276 17.32 10.70 -11.40
CA TYR A 276 16.25 10.92 -10.43
C TYR A 276 16.49 12.18 -9.60
N LYS A 277 16.47 13.34 -10.29
CA LYS A 277 16.78 14.65 -9.73
C LYS A 277 15.73 15.71 -10.05
N PRO A 278 15.54 16.73 -9.19
CA PRO A 278 14.53 17.78 -9.37
C PRO A 278 14.53 18.48 -10.73
N SER A 279 15.69 18.73 -11.34
CA SER A 279 15.81 19.38 -12.66
C SER A 279 15.14 18.61 -13.80
N ASN A 280 14.92 17.30 -13.63
CA ASN A 280 14.23 16.43 -14.59
C ASN A 280 12.72 16.29 -14.33
N ILE A 281 12.17 16.92 -13.28
CA ILE A 281 10.78 16.78 -12.84
C ILE A 281 9.91 17.96 -13.31
N LYS A 282 8.68 17.69 -13.73
CA LYS A 282 7.70 18.72 -14.10
C LYS A 282 7.40 19.63 -12.90
N PRO A 283 7.18 20.95 -13.11
CA PRO A 283 6.94 21.89 -12.01
C PRO A 283 5.82 21.49 -11.06
N VAL A 284 4.69 20.99 -11.57
CA VAL A 284 3.56 20.55 -10.74
C VAL A 284 3.93 19.38 -9.81
N ALA A 285 4.75 18.44 -10.28
CA ALA A 285 5.22 17.32 -9.46
C ALA A 285 6.28 17.75 -8.42
N LEU A 286 7.05 18.80 -8.70
CA LEU A 286 7.91 19.41 -7.68
C LEU A 286 7.11 20.12 -6.59
N VAL A 287 5.97 20.73 -6.91
CA VAL A 287 5.04 21.24 -5.89
C VAL A 287 4.42 20.08 -5.10
N SER A 288 4.06 18.97 -5.76
CA SER A 288 3.62 17.74 -5.07
C SER A 288 4.68 17.20 -4.11
N LEU A 289 5.96 17.26 -4.48
CA LEU A 289 7.09 16.88 -3.62
C LEU A 289 7.15 17.76 -2.35
N GLU A 290 7.01 19.08 -2.50
CA GLU A 290 6.98 20.02 -1.37
C GLU A 290 5.74 19.82 -0.48
N ALA A 291 4.56 19.65 -1.08
CA ALA A 291 3.34 19.33 -0.34
C ALA A 291 3.46 17.98 0.40
N SER A 292 4.14 17.00 -0.19
CA SER A 292 4.40 15.71 0.44
C SER A 292 5.33 15.82 1.66
N LYS A 293 6.21 16.83 1.74
CA LYS A 293 6.99 17.09 2.97
C LYS A 293 6.09 17.52 4.11
N ASP A 294 5.10 18.37 3.86
CA ASP A 294 4.11 18.74 4.87
C ASP A 294 3.32 17.51 5.33
N LEU A 295 2.93 16.65 4.38
CA LEU A 295 2.23 15.40 4.65
C LEU A 295 3.05 14.46 5.55
N TRP A 296 4.33 14.24 5.24
CA TRP A 296 5.24 13.46 6.08
C TRP A 296 5.42 14.08 7.46
N ALA A 297 5.63 15.40 7.53
CA ALA A 297 5.84 16.08 8.80
C ALA A 297 4.62 15.97 9.71
N ALA A 298 3.42 16.16 9.15
CA ALA A 298 2.15 15.94 9.81
C ALA A 298 2.00 14.52 10.37
N PHE A 299 2.34 13.50 9.56
CA PHE A 299 2.22 12.11 9.98
C PHE A 299 3.22 11.75 11.07
N ILE A 300 4.49 12.17 10.94
CA ILE A 300 5.54 11.96 11.94
C ILE A 300 5.18 12.63 13.28
N ARG A 301 4.68 13.88 13.26
CA ARG A 301 4.17 14.57 14.46
C ARG A 301 2.97 13.88 15.10
N THR A 302 2.19 13.16 14.31
CA THR A 302 1.04 12.40 14.82
C THR A 302 1.52 11.09 15.44
N MET A 303 2.40 10.35 14.75
CA MET A 303 2.94 9.07 15.22
C MET A 303 3.80 9.22 16.47
N SER A 304 4.37 10.41 16.69
CA SER A 304 5.10 10.76 17.91
C SER A 304 4.23 10.92 19.16
N LEU A 305 2.90 10.78 19.05
CA LEU A 305 1.98 10.83 20.18
C LEU A 305 1.57 9.42 20.65
N PRO A 306 1.14 9.27 21.92
CA PRO A 306 0.44 8.08 22.40
C PRO A 306 -0.82 7.79 21.56
N GLN A 307 -1.16 6.50 21.38
CA GLN A 307 -2.21 6.04 20.46
C GLN A 307 -3.57 6.71 20.72
N GLU A 308 -3.91 6.93 21.99
CA GLU A 308 -5.14 7.57 22.45
C GLU A 308 -5.27 9.04 22.02
N GLU A 309 -4.16 9.73 21.76
CA GLU A 309 -4.13 11.12 21.30
C GLU A 309 -4.06 11.24 19.77
N ARG A 310 -3.59 10.19 19.07
CA ARG A 310 -3.32 10.21 17.63
C ARG A 310 -4.54 10.58 16.80
N ARG A 311 -5.74 10.10 17.15
CA ARG A 311 -6.95 10.38 16.33
C ARG A 311 -7.22 11.87 16.19
N THR A 312 -7.24 12.60 17.30
CA THR A 312 -7.53 14.03 17.31
C THR A 312 -6.45 14.80 16.58
N LYS A 313 -5.17 14.47 16.82
CA LYS A 313 -4.04 15.09 16.14
C LYS A 313 -4.07 14.82 14.64
N ALA A 314 -4.33 13.58 14.24
CA ALA A 314 -4.41 13.15 12.85
C ALA A 314 -5.49 13.93 12.08
N GLN A 315 -6.66 14.10 12.68
CA GLN A 315 -7.76 14.88 12.08
C GLN A 315 -7.36 16.34 11.86
N GLN A 316 -6.67 16.97 12.82
CA GLN A 316 -6.23 18.36 12.72
C GLN A 316 -5.16 18.53 11.64
N GLU A 317 -4.13 17.68 11.65
CA GLU A 317 -3.04 17.70 10.68
C GLU A 317 -3.56 17.42 9.25
N ALA A 318 -4.43 16.42 9.08
CA ALA A 318 -5.04 16.12 7.79
C ALA A 318 -5.93 17.25 7.27
N GLN A 319 -6.71 17.91 8.15
CA GLN A 319 -7.50 19.07 7.75
C GLN A 319 -6.61 20.25 7.31
N GLN A 320 -5.52 20.51 8.02
CA GLN A 320 -4.57 21.55 7.63
C GLN A 320 -3.95 21.27 6.26
N LEU A 321 -3.63 20.01 5.95
CA LEU A 321 -3.16 19.61 4.62
C LEU A 321 -4.23 19.81 3.54
N VAL A 322 -5.50 19.51 3.84
CA VAL A 322 -6.62 19.79 2.95
C VAL A 322 -6.72 21.28 2.65
N ASP A 323 -6.69 22.12 3.67
CA ASP A 323 -6.81 23.57 3.53
C ASP A 323 -5.63 24.17 2.73
N ASN A 324 -4.42 23.62 2.94
CA ASN A 324 -3.19 24.11 2.33
C ASN A 324 -2.98 23.67 0.88
N TRP A 325 -3.37 22.45 0.53
CA TRP A 325 -2.93 21.77 -0.69
C TRP A 325 -4.05 21.13 -1.50
N LEU A 326 -5.17 20.78 -0.87
CA LEU A 326 -6.34 20.18 -1.55
C LEU A 326 -7.53 21.15 -1.63
N SER A 327 -7.30 22.43 -1.37
CA SER A 327 -8.36 23.43 -1.33
C SER A 327 -8.83 23.83 -2.74
N PHE A 328 -10.10 24.19 -2.82
CA PHE A 328 -10.75 24.67 -4.03
C PHE A 328 -11.78 25.75 -3.68
N GLU A 329 -12.09 26.61 -4.64
CA GLU A 329 -13.17 27.59 -4.49
C GLU A 329 -14.42 27.08 -5.20
N GLU A 330 -15.45 26.75 -4.42
CA GLU A 330 -16.65 26.05 -4.91
C GLU A 330 -17.31 26.78 -6.09
N GLN A 331 -17.53 28.09 -5.99
CA GLN A 331 -18.16 28.85 -7.08
C GLN A 331 -17.29 28.91 -8.34
N ALA A 332 -15.97 29.00 -8.18
CA ALA A 332 -15.04 29.02 -9.30
C ALA A 332 -15.00 27.66 -10.01
N MET A 333 -15.05 26.58 -9.24
CA MET A 333 -15.12 25.21 -9.76
C MET A 333 -16.44 24.96 -10.48
N LEU A 334 -17.58 25.34 -9.88
CA LEU A 334 -18.91 25.21 -10.49
C LEU A 334 -18.97 25.86 -11.88
N ASN A 335 -18.39 27.05 -12.01
CA ASN A 335 -18.45 27.84 -13.24
C ASN A 335 -17.24 27.62 -14.16
N TRP A 336 -16.32 26.70 -13.82
CA TRP A 336 -15.03 26.58 -14.50
C TRP A 336 -15.19 26.36 -16.01
N TYR A 337 -16.05 25.42 -16.41
CA TYR A 337 -16.26 25.07 -17.81
C TYR A 337 -17.32 25.93 -18.52
N GLU A 338 -17.92 26.93 -17.85
CA GLU A 338 -18.77 27.93 -18.54
C GLU A 338 -17.94 28.79 -19.51
N ASP A 339 -16.63 28.92 -19.23
CA ASP A 339 -15.66 29.52 -20.14
C ASP A 339 -15.11 28.45 -21.10
N GLU A 340 -15.51 28.52 -22.37
CA GLU A 340 -15.07 27.58 -23.40
C GLU A 340 -13.53 27.55 -23.57
N ALA A 341 -12.82 28.65 -23.27
CA ALA A 341 -11.37 28.68 -23.36
C ALA A 341 -10.66 27.76 -22.36
N LYS A 342 -11.35 27.40 -21.25
CA LYS A 342 -10.85 26.51 -20.20
C LYS A 342 -11.12 25.04 -20.44
N ARG A 343 -11.88 24.69 -21.48
CA ARG A 343 -12.09 23.31 -21.91
C ARG A 343 -10.88 22.90 -22.74
N ASP A 344 -10.25 21.76 -22.48
CA ASP A 344 -9.27 21.20 -23.42
C ASP A 344 -9.94 20.30 -24.49
N HIS A 345 -9.15 19.49 -25.20
CA HIS A 345 -9.67 18.59 -26.24
C HIS A 345 -10.24 17.27 -25.67
N THR A 346 -10.02 17.00 -24.38
CA THR A 346 -10.56 15.83 -23.68
C THR A 346 -11.91 16.11 -23.02
N TYR A 347 -12.30 17.39 -22.90
CA TYR A 347 -13.61 17.81 -22.38
C TYR A 347 -14.80 17.12 -23.06
N VAL A 348 -15.65 16.49 -22.27
CA VAL A 348 -16.90 15.88 -22.70
C VAL A 348 -18.03 16.89 -22.54
N LEU A 349 -18.69 17.25 -23.64
CA LEU A 349 -19.79 18.21 -23.66
C LEU A 349 -20.94 17.73 -22.77
N ALA A 350 -21.44 18.59 -21.90
CA ALA A 350 -22.67 18.32 -21.14
C ALA A 350 -23.91 18.36 -22.07
N PRO A 351 -25.05 17.79 -21.65
CA PRO A 351 -26.26 17.78 -22.47
C PRO A 351 -26.66 19.19 -22.94
N GLY A 352 -26.70 19.39 -24.25
CA GLY A 352 -27.06 20.68 -24.87
C GLY A 352 -25.90 21.67 -25.02
N GLU A 353 -24.70 21.38 -24.52
CA GLU A 353 -23.51 22.19 -24.78
C GLU A 353 -23.01 22.01 -26.23
N GLN A 354 -22.36 23.05 -26.75
CA GLN A 354 -21.71 23.09 -28.05
C GLN A 354 -20.33 23.74 -27.90
N GLY A 355 -19.52 23.73 -28.97
CA GLY A 355 -18.19 24.34 -28.99
C GLY A 355 -17.07 23.35 -28.71
N LYS A 356 -15.95 23.83 -28.14
CA LYS A 356 -14.78 23.02 -27.81
C LYS A 356 -15.12 21.85 -26.87
N GLY A 357 -14.78 20.64 -27.29
CA GLY A 357 -15.03 19.38 -26.59
C GLY A 357 -15.52 18.29 -27.54
N LYS A 358 -15.96 17.16 -26.98
CA LYS A 358 -16.51 16.01 -27.71
C LYS A 358 -17.79 15.48 -27.04
N SER A 359 -18.65 14.83 -27.81
CA SER A 359 -19.83 14.16 -27.24
C SER A 359 -19.41 12.95 -26.40
N LEU A 360 -20.28 12.53 -25.47
CA LEU A 360 -20.06 11.31 -24.66
C LEU A 360 -19.77 10.09 -25.53
N ILE A 361 -20.53 9.91 -26.61
CA ILE A 361 -20.35 8.78 -27.55
C ILE A 361 -18.97 8.83 -28.23
N ASN A 362 -18.52 10.01 -28.67
CA ASN A 362 -17.20 10.14 -29.29
C ASN A 362 -16.09 9.87 -28.27
N CYS A 363 -16.23 10.38 -27.05
CA CYS A 363 -15.31 10.08 -25.97
C CYS A 363 -15.21 8.57 -25.71
N MET A 364 -16.34 7.88 -25.52
CA MET A 364 -16.37 6.43 -25.31
C MET A 364 -15.79 5.64 -26.50
N THR A 365 -16.01 6.12 -27.72
CA THR A 365 -15.44 5.52 -28.93
C THR A 365 -13.90 5.63 -28.94
N GLU A 366 -13.36 6.75 -28.51
CA GLU A 366 -11.91 6.99 -28.45
C GLU A 366 -11.21 6.13 -27.39
N LEU A 367 -11.90 5.77 -26.30
CA LEU A 367 -11.36 4.87 -25.27
C LEU A 367 -11.11 3.43 -25.77
N LYS A 368 -11.77 3.01 -26.86
CA LYS A 368 -11.62 1.65 -27.44
C LYS A 368 -11.86 0.51 -26.45
N VAL A 369 -12.75 0.71 -25.48
CA VAL A 369 -13.10 -0.26 -24.42
C VAL A 369 -14.17 -1.29 -24.84
N GLY A 370 -14.36 -1.50 -26.15
CA GLY A 370 -15.30 -2.50 -26.70
C GLY A 370 -16.78 -2.09 -26.74
N THR A 371 -17.15 -0.94 -26.16
CA THR A 371 -18.50 -0.37 -26.23
C THR A 371 -18.44 1.16 -26.33
N THR A 372 -19.48 1.76 -26.89
CA THR A 372 -19.69 3.23 -26.92
C THR A 372 -20.69 3.70 -25.85
N SER A 373 -21.31 2.77 -25.12
CA SER A 373 -22.22 3.05 -24.01
C SER A 373 -21.44 3.09 -22.70
N GLN A 374 -21.47 4.23 -22.01
CA GLN A 374 -20.85 4.40 -20.70
C GLN A 374 -21.45 3.41 -19.68
N LEU A 375 -22.77 3.24 -19.68
CA LEU A 375 -23.46 2.33 -18.75
C LEU A 375 -23.12 0.86 -19.02
N ASP A 376 -23.00 0.46 -20.29
CA ASP A 376 -22.60 -0.92 -20.62
C ASP A 376 -21.17 -1.19 -20.16
N ARG A 377 -20.27 -0.19 -20.27
CA ARG A 377 -18.90 -0.30 -19.76
C ARG A 377 -18.87 -0.44 -18.25
N VAL A 378 -19.68 0.33 -17.52
CA VAL A 378 -19.79 0.22 -16.06
C VAL A 378 -20.29 -1.17 -15.66
N ALA A 379 -21.34 -1.68 -16.30
CA ALA A 379 -21.85 -3.03 -16.02
C ALA A 379 -20.82 -4.13 -16.33
N GLN A 380 -20.04 -3.97 -17.40
CA GLN A 380 -18.93 -4.86 -17.72
C GLN A 380 -17.87 -4.85 -16.60
N LEU A 381 -17.47 -3.67 -16.13
CA LEU A 381 -16.48 -3.52 -15.07
C LEU A 381 -16.92 -4.12 -13.74
N GLU A 382 -18.19 -3.95 -13.38
CA GLU A 382 -18.76 -4.57 -12.17
C GLU A 382 -18.70 -6.10 -12.24
N GLU A 383 -19.01 -6.69 -13.40
CA GLU A 383 -18.92 -8.14 -13.60
C GLU A 383 -17.47 -8.63 -13.62
N GLU A 384 -16.56 -7.90 -14.26
CA GLU A 384 -15.12 -8.20 -14.24
C GLU A 384 -14.56 -8.15 -12.81
N ARG A 385 -14.90 -7.11 -12.04
CA ARG A 385 -14.51 -6.97 -10.63
C ARG A 385 -15.05 -8.14 -9.80
N ARG A 386 -16.32 -8.49 -9.99
CA ARG A 386 -16.96 -9.62 -9.32
C ARG A 386 -16.23 -10.94 -9.63
N HIS A 387 -15.85 -11.17 -10.88
CA HIS A 387 -15.09 -12.36 -11.27
C HIS A 387 -13.69 -12.39 -10.64
N CYS A 388 -12.98 -11.26 -10.62
CA CYS A 388 -11.67 -11.14 -9.98
C CYS A 388 -11.74 -11.41 -8.47
N LEU A 389 -12.59 -10.68 -7.75
CA LEU A 389 -12.72 -10.81 -6.29
C LEU A 389 -13.20 -12.21 -5.87
N TYR A 390 -14.04 -12.87 -6.67
CA TYR A 390 -14.45 -14.24 -6.39
C TYR A 390 -13.28 -15.24 -6.43
N ASN A 391 -12.25 -14.98 -7.23
CA ASN A 391 -11.10 -15.87 -7.39
C ASN A 391 -9.92 -15.53 -6.47
N ILE A 392 -10.07 -14.51 -5.61
CA ILE A 392 -9.06 -14.09 -4.64
C ILE A 392 -9.47 -14.60 -3.25
N GLU A 393 -8.49 -15.13 -2.52
CA GLU A 393 -8.63 -15.48 -1.10
C GLU A 393 -7.35 -15.10 -0.34
N ALA A 394 -7.43 -14.92 0.97
CA ALA A 394 -6.23 -14.60 1.74
C ALA A 394 -5.30 -15.82 1.80
N GLU A 395 -4.00 -15.55 1.90
CA GLU A 395 -3.07 -16.59 2.31
C GLU A 395 -3.38 -17.07 3.73
N ALA A 396 -3.21 -18.36 3.96
CA ALA A 396 -3.50 -18.96 5.27
C ALA A 396 -2.70 -18.25 6.37
N GLY A 397 -3.37 -17.85 7.46
CA GLY A 397 -2.74 -17.10 8.54
C GLY A 397 -2.59 -15.59 8.30
N TYR A 398 -3.19 -15.04 7.24
CA TYR A 398 -3.20 -13.60 6.93
C TYR A 398 -4.60 -13.02 6.66
N ASN A 399 -5.67 -13.73 7.05
CA ASN A 399 -7.05 -13.26 6.87
C ASN A 399 -7.41 -12.04 7.75
N ASP A 400 -6.54 -11.67 8.69
CA ASP A 400 -6.79 -10.61 9.66
C ASP A 400 -6.68 -9.21 9.07
N VAL A 401 -5.85 -9.02 8.03
CA VAL A 401 -5.52 -7.72 7.46
C VAL A 401 -6.01 -7.60 6.01
N ASN A 402 -6.99 -6.73 5.81
CA ASN A 402 -7.68 -6.53 4.54
C ASN A 402 -7.83 -5.06 4.21
N ASP A 403 -7.92 -4.76 2.93
CA ASP A 403 -8.38 -3.47 2.43
C ASP A 403 -9.92 -3.51 2.30
N PRO A 404 -10.67 -2.80 3.16
CA PRO A 404 -12.12 -2.81 3.13
C PRO A 404 -12.73 -2.03 1.96
N LEU A 405 -11.94 -1.19 1.26
CA LEU A 405 -12.41 -0.40 0.11
C LEU A 405 -12.25 -1.18 -1.19
N ILE A 406 -11.07 -1.75 -1.42
CA ILE A 406 -10.82 -2.63 -2.57
C ILE A 406 -11.56 -3.96 -2.41
N ASN A 407 -11.77 -4.37 -1.15
CA ASN A 407 -12.35 -5.63 -0.73
C ASN A 407 -11.44 -6.84 -1.00
N MET A 408 -10.15 -6.68 -0.66
CA MET A 408 -9.11 -7.69 -0.83
C MET A 408 -8.23 -7.83 0.41
N PRO A 409 -7.76 -9.03 0.74
CA PRO A 409 -6.67 -9.22 1.69
C PRO A 409 -5.36 -8.62 1.17
N TYR A 410 -4.52 -8.06 2.04
CA TYR A 410 -3.22 -7.52 1.60
C TYR A 410 -2.25 -8.62 1.15
N ASN A 411 -2.32 -9.79 1.78
CA ASN A 411 -1.60 -11.00 1.36
C ASN A 411 -2.59 -12.05 0.87
N TRP A 412 -2.73 -12.14 -0.44
CA TRP A 412 -3.73 -12.96 -1.11
C TRP A 412 -3.10 -13.97 -2.07
N LYS A 413 -3.92 -14.94 -2.50
CA LYS A 413 -3.61 -15.88 -3.57
C LYS A 413 -4.83 -16.15 -4.44
N TRP A 414 -4.58 -16.70 -5.62
CA TRP A 414 -5.64 -17.24 -6.47
C TRP A 414 -6.20 -18.53 -5.87
N LYS A 415 -7.54 -18.64 -5.78
CA LYS A 415 -8.24 -19.86 -5.30
C LYS A 415 -7.92 -21.10 -6.14
N SER A 416 -7.57 -20.91 -7.41
CA SER A 416 -7.30 -21.98 -8.34
C SER A 416 -6.36 -21.54 -9.44
N LEU A 417 -5.73 -22.51 -10.10
CA LEU A 417 -4.92 -22.27 -11.30
C LEU A 417 -5.78 -21.93 -12.53
N THR A 418 -7.10 -22.15 -12.47
CA THR A 418 -8.04 -21.80 -13.53
C THR A 418 -9.19 -20.97 -12.98
N TRP A 419 -9.69 -20.04 -13.79
CA TRP A 419 -10.81 -19.18 -13.44
C TRP A 419 -12.04 -19.97 -13.00
N LYS A 420 -12.59 -19.59 -11.85
CA LYS A 420 -13.87 -20.08 -11.35
C LYS A 420 -14.94 -19.04 -11.64
N THR A 421 -16.04 -19.49 -12.23
CA THR A 421 -17.22 -18.65 -12.45
C THR A 421 -17.92 -18.37 -11.12
N PRO A 422 -18.16 -17.11 -10.76
CA PRO A 422 -18.92 -16.77 -9.56
C PRO A 422 -20.41 -17.16 -9.74
N PRO A 423 -21.07 -17.80 -8.77
CA PRO A 423 -22.51 -18.07 -8.78
C PRO A 423 -23.31 -16.78 -9.00
N SER A 424 -24.37 -16.77 -9.80
CA SER A 424 -25.08 -15.55 -10.25
C SER A 424 -25.54 -14.61 -9.13
N ASP A 425 -25.79 -15.12 -7.95
CA ASP A 425 -26.20 -14.40 -6.74
C ASP A 425 -25.04 -14.01 -5.81
N TRP A 426 -23.82 -14.45 -6.11
CA TRP A 426 -22.63 -14.11 -5.34
C TRP A 426 -22.27 -12.64 -5.50
N GLN A 427 -21.98 -12.00 -4.38
CA GLN A 427 -21.45 -10.65 -4.30
C GLN A 427 -20.23 -10.63 -3.37
N PRO A 428 -19.25 -9.75 -3.61
CA PRO A 428 -18.11 -9.60 -2.72
C PRO A 428 -18.57 -9.17 -1.32
N ASN A 429 -18.24 -9.97 -0.30
CA ASN A 429 -18.50 -9.62 1.10
C ASN A 429 -17.57 -8.50 1.53
N GLN A 430 -18.10 -7.44 2.16
CA GLN A 430 -17.26 -6.39 2.73
C GLN A 430 -16.33 -6.96 3.81
N LEU A 431 -15.03 -6.90 3.54
CA LEU A 431 -13.98 -7.30 4.47
C LEU A 431 -13.81 -6.22 5.54
N LYS A 432 -13.48 -6.64 6.76
CA LYS A 432 -13.12 -5.73 7.84
C LYS A 432 -11.61 -5.49 7.81
N ALA A 433 -11.23 -4.24 8.02
CA ALA A 433 -9.85 -3.91 8.35
C ALA A 433 -9.52 -4.47 9.74
N ASP A 434 -8.33 -5.06 9.86
CA ASP A 434 -7.71 -5.49 11.11
C ASP A 434 -8.62 -6.25 12.11
N THR A 435 -8.71 -7.57 11.93
CA THR A 435 -9.56 -8.46 12.75
C THR A 435 -8.79 -9.40 13.67
N GLY A 436 -7.46 -9.27 13.73
CA GLY A 436 -6.60 -10.15 14.52
C GLY A 436 -6.46 -9.63 15.95
N ASP A 437 -6.60 -10.52 16.93
CA ASP A 437 -6.43 -10.16 18.34
C ASP A 437 -4.95 -10.33 18.76
N VAL A 438 -4.36 -9.31 19.37
CA VAL A 438 -3.02 -9.43 19.98
C VAL A 438 -3.16 -10.14 21.33
N VAL A 439 -2.50 -11.28 21.47
CA VAL A 439 -2.59 -12.16 22.64
C VAL A 439 -1.22 -12.66 23.09
N HIS A 440 -1.07 -12.78 24.41
CA HIS A 440 -0.08 -13.64 25.03
C HIS A 440 -0.67 -15.01 25.34
N LEU A 441 0.15 -16.06 25.18
CA LEU A 441 -0.18 -17.44 25.53
C LEU A 441 0.43 -17.80 26.89
N HIS A 442 -0.35 -17.71 27.98
CA HIS A 442 0.15 -18.02 29.33
C HIS A 442 -0.13 -19.47 29.69
N ASN A 443 0.89 -20.22 30.12
CA ASN A 443 0.69 -21.59 30.57
C ASN A 443 -0.10 -21.61 31.89
N ALA A 444 -1.09 -22.49 32.00
CA ALA A 444 -1.95 -22.53 33.17
C ALA A 444 -1.24 -23.05 34.44
N SER A 445 -0.15 -23.81 34.31
CA SER A 445 0.57 -24.40 35.45
C SER A 445 1.45 -23.40 36.18
N ASN A 446 2.13 -22.48 35.47
CA ASN A 446 3.05 -21.50 36.07
C ASN A 446 2.65 -20.03 35.81
N GLY A 447 1.61 -19.78 35.02
CA GLY A 447 1.12 -18.44 34.68
C GLY A 447 2.03 -17.63 33.74
N LYS A 448 3.11 -18.23 33.20
CA LYS A 448 4.09 -17.53 32.38
C LYS A 448 3.74 -17.60 30.89
N ALA A 449 4.02 -16.51 30.16
CA ALA A 449 3.78 -16.42 28.74
C ALA A 449 4.81 -17.21 27.92
N ILE A 450 4.38 -17.78 26.79
CA ILE A 450 5.28 -18.27 25.75
C ILE A 450 6.13 -17.09 25.25
N GLY A 451 7.44 -17.30 25.24
CA GLY A 451 8.42 -16.34 24.79
C GLY A 451 9.60 -16.99 24.09
N SER A 452 10.55 -16.16 23.62
CA SER A 452 11.84 -16.63 23.14
C SER A 452 13.01 -15.95 23.85
N GLN A 453 14.08 -16.72 24.06
CA GLN A 453 15.34 -16.23 24.60
C GLN A 453 16.17 -15.47 23.56
N SER A 454 15.91 -15.73 22.27
CA SER A 454 16.68 -15.20 21.15
C SER A 454 15.92 -14.15 20.34
N GLY A 455 14.80 -13.64 20.86
CA GLY A 455 13.89 -12.76 20.15
C GLY A 455 13.13 -13.42 18.99
N GLU A 456 12.42 -12.60 18.21
CA GLU A 456 11.60 -13.02 17.07
C GLU A 456 12.47 -13.29 15.82
N GLN A 457 12.98 -14.51 15.70
CA GLN A 457 13.74 -14.94 14.52
C GLN A 457 13.36 -16.36 14.08
N LYS A 458 13.66 -16.69 12.82
CA LYS A 458 13.42 -18.02 12.26
C LYS A 458 14.12 -19.11 13.09
N ASN A 459 13.37 -20.16 13.45
CA ASN A 459 13.78 -21.27 14.31
C ASN A 459 14.05 -20.92 15.78
N ALA A 460 13.74 -19.71 16.23
CA ALA A 460 13.79 -19.39 17.66
C ALA A 460 12.90 -20.39 18.43
N LEU A 461 13.50 -21.07 19.40
CA LEU A 461 12.77 -22.00 20.27
C LEU A 461 11.94 -21.22 21.30
N LEU A 462 10.85 -21.84 21.73
CA LEU A 462 9.89 -21.22 22.61
C LEU A 462 9.90 -21.84 24.01
N TYR A 463 9.79 -20.97 25.00
CA TYR A 463 9.90 -21.30 26.41
C TYR A 463 8.84 -20.53 27.22
N VAL A 464 8.49 -21.04 28.39
CA VAL A 464 7.67 -20.35 29.40
C VAL A 464 8.50 -19.82 30.57
N GLU A 465 9.82 -20.04 30.56
CA GLU A 465 10.74 -19.53 31.58
C GLU A 465 11.97 -18.88 30.94
N HIS A 466 12.51 -17.86 31.61
CA HIS A 466 13.70 -17.11 31.19
C HIS A 466 13.64 -16.58 29.75
N ALA A 467 12.45 -16.25 29.24
CA ALA A 467 12.23 -15.80 27.88
C ALA A 467 11.44 -14.49 27.85
N THR A 468 11.66 -13.69 26.82
CA THR A 468 10.84 -12.49 26.56
C THR A 468 9.53 -12.94 25.92
N PRO A 469 8.36 -12.58 26.49
CA PRO A 469 7.06 -12.90 25.90
C PRO A 469 6.94 -12.45 24.45
N ILE A 470 6.21 -13.22 23.64
CA ILE A 470 5.93 -12.89 22.25
C ILE A 470 4.48 -12.45 22.12
N ASP A 471 4.26 -11.25 21.59
CA ASP A 471 2.96 -10.80 21.12
C ASP A 471 2.57 -11.59 19.87
N PHE A 472 1.56 -12.44 19.99
CA PHE A 472 0.97 -13.13 18.85
C PHE A 472 -0.30 -12.43 18.40
N ILE A 473 -0.46 -12.25 17.09
CA ILE A 473 -1.73 -11.99 16.45
C ILE A 473 -2.43 -13.35 16.25
N LEU A 474 -3.56 -13.52 16.92
CA LEU A 474 -4.47 -14.64 16.71
C LEU A 474 -5.30 -14.40 15.44
N VAL A 475 -4.97 -15.13 14.38
CA VAL A 475 -5.65 -15.03 13.08
C VAL A 475 -6.62 -16.19 12.92
N LYS A 476 -7.89 -15.88 12.66
CA LYS A 476 -8.92 -16.88 12.35
C LYS A 476 -8.90 -17.21 10.87
N GLY A 477 -8.80 -18.50 10.55
CA GLY A 477 -8.89 -19.05 9.20
C GLY A 477 -10.26 -19.65 8.89
N GLU A 478 -10.40 -20.17 7.68
CA GLU A 478 -11.58 -20.93 7.28
C GLU A 478 -11.72 -22.22 8.09
N GLY A 479 -12.95 -22.73 8.24
CA GLY A 479 -13.20 -24.02 8.88
C GLY A 479 -12.89 -24.09 10.39
N GLY A 480 -12.64 -22.95 11.05
CA GLY A 480 -12.31 -22.90 12.49
C GLY A 480 -10.81 -23.01 12.79
N ASP A 481 -9.96 -22.97 11.76
CA ASP A 481 -8.50 -22.92 11.93
C ASP A 481 -8.08 -21.63 12.64
N SER A 482 -7.08 -21.72 13.52
CA SER A 482 -6.45 -20.57 14.17
C SER A 482 -4.95 -20.60 13.97
N TYR A 483 -4.36 -19.44 13.67
CA TYR A 483 -2.92 -19.25 13.54
C TYR A 483 -2.44 -18.23 14.57
N PHE A 484 -1.22 -18.40 15.06
CA PHE A 484 -0.56 -17.44 15.94
C PHE A 484 0.65 -16.89 15.19
N ARG A 485 0.49 -15.70 14.59
CA ARG A 485 1.52 -14.97 13.83
C ARG A 485 2.17 -13.95 14.76
N THR A 486 3.47 -13.72 14.72
CA THR A 486 4.05 -12.70 15.62
C THR A 486 3.66 -11.30 15.16
N ARG A 487 3.53 -10.37 16.11
CA ARG A 487 3.13 -8.98 15.85
C ARG A 487 4.23 -8.19 15.13
N ASN A 488 5.48 -8.40 15.51
CA ASN A 488 6.62 -7.59 15.04
C ASN A 488 7.39 -8.23 13.88
N ASN A 489 6.98 -9.42 13.43
CA ASN A 489 7.48 -10.08 12.23
C ASN A 489 6.33 -10.86 11.57
N ALA A 490 5.81 -10.33 10.47
CA ALA A 490 4.66 -10.89 9.79
C ALA A 490 4.92 -12.27 9.18
N GLU A 491 6.18 -12.68 9.03
CA GLU A 491 6.50 -13.99 8.48
C GLU A 491 6.49 -15.11 9.51
N LEU A 492 6.64 -14.80 10.80
CA LEU A 492 6.86 -15.81 11.84
C LEU A 492 5.55 -16.29 12.48
N PHE A 493 5.39 -17.61 12.54
CA PHE A 493 4.26 -18.30 13.15
C PHE A 493 4.71 -19.23 14.27
N LEU A 494 3.87 -19.40 15.29
CA LEU A 494 3.96 -20.52 16.23
C LEU A 494 3.92 -21.84 15.44
N SER A 495 5.02 -22.57 15.49
CA SER A 495 5.20 -23.83 14.79
C SER A 495 6.00 -24.79 15.65
N TYR A 496 6.48 -25.89 15.09
CA TYR A 496 7.19 -26.95 15.80
C TYR A 496 8.17 -27.69 14.91
N LYS A 497 9.12 -28.39 15.51
CA LYS A 497 10.01 -29.32 14.81
C LYS A 497 9.24 -30.56 14.40
N ASN A 498 9.30 -30.92 13.12
CA ASN A 498 8.79 -32.19 12.59
C ASN A 498 9.75 -33.34 12.98
N ASN A 499 9.79 -33.67 14.27
CA ASN A 499 10.57 -34.77 14.82
C ASN A 499 9.92 -35.28 16.12
N PHE A 500 10.57 -36.21 16.82
CA PHE A 500 10.03 -36.81 18.04
C PHE A 500 10.00 -35.86 19.24
N THR A 501 10.82 -34.80 19.27
CA THR A 501 10.85 -33.85 20.39
C THR A 501 9.69 -32.87 20.29
N GLY A 502 9.29 -32.52 19.06
CA GLY A 502 8.18 -31.63 18.80
C GLY A 502 8.42 -30.22 19.33
N ASP A 503 9.67 -29.81 19.54
CA ASP A 503 9.99 -28.50 20.13
C ASP A 503 9.28 -27.41 19.34
N THR A 504 8.54 -26.57 20.05
CA THR A 504 7.89 -25.43 19.42
C THR A 504 8.92 -24.36 19.07
N LYS A 505 8.64 -23.66 17.98
CA LYS A 505 9.54 -22.67 17.40
C LYS A 505 8.78 -21.62 16.61
N LEU A 506 9.44 -20.51 16.31
CA LEU A 506 8.99 -19.58 15.28
C LEU A 506 9.41 -20.05 13.88
N TRP A 507 8.48 -20.03 12.92
CA TRP A 507 8.73 -20.47 11.55
C TRP A 507 8.10 -19.57 10.49
N THR A 508 8.77 -19.44 9.35
CA THR A 508 8.43 -18.49 8.27
C THR A 508 7.28 -18.94 7.37
N SER A 509 6.43 -19.86 7.82
CA SER A 509 5.34 -20.41 6.99
C SER A 509 4.17 -20.88 7.83
N PRO A 510 2.92 -20.56 7.42
CA PRO A 510 1.70 -21.03 8.06
C PRO A 510 1.40 -22.51 7.77
N ASN A 511 2.15 -23.16 6.85
CA ASN A 511 1.91 -24.55 6.47
C ASN A 511 2.05 -25.48 7.69
N LYS A 512 0.98 -26.22 8.00
CA LYS A 512 0.86 -27.10 9.18
C LYS A 512 0.97 -26.37 10.53
N ALA A 513 0.85 -25.04 10.53
CA ALA A 513 0.89 -24.21 11.73
C ALA A 513 -0.50 -23.72 12.18
N SER A 514 -1.58 -24.40 11.75
CA SER A 514 -2.93 -24.15 12.26
C SER A 514 -3.26 -24.99 13.47
N PHE A 515 -4.10 -24.43 14.34
CA PHE A 515 -4.55 -25.01 15.59
C PHE A 515 -6.07 -24.94 15.70
N HIS A 516 -6.65 -25.99 16.26
CA HIS A 516 -7.97 -25.97 16.85
C HIS A 516 -7.83 -25.53 18.32
N ILE A 517 -8.54 -24.46 18.68
CA ILE A 517 -8.56 -23.94 20.05
C ILE A 517 -9.74 -24.59 20.77
N GLU A 518 -9.44 -25.54 21.65
CA GLU A 518 -10.45 -26.29 22.41
C GLU A 518 -10.69 -25.62 23.77
N PRO A 519 -11.91 -25.18 24.09
CA PRO A 519 -12.21 -24.58 25.40
C PRO A 519 -12.11 -25.61 26.54
N TYR A 520 -11.49 -25.20 27.65
CA TYR A 520 -11.42 -25.95 28.91
C TYR A 520 -11.73 -25.00 30.08
N GLY A 521 -13.02 -24.79 30.37
CA GLY A 521 -13.45 -23.77 31.31
C GLY A 521 -13.04 -22.36 30.83
N THR A 522 -12.24 -21.64 31.62
CA THR A 522 -11.65 -20.34 31.24
C THR A 522 -10.30 -20.46 30.53
N ARG A 523 -9.80 -21.69 30.35
CA ARG A 523 -8.53 -22.02 29.70
C ARG A 523 -8.80 -22.60 28.32
N VAL A 524 -7.75 -22.78 27.52
CA VAL A 524 -7.82 -23.43 26.22
C VAL A 524 -6.73 -24.48 26.06
N ASN A 525 -7.00 -25.52 25.28
CA ASN A 525 -5.96 -26.39 24.75
C ASN A 525 -5.70 -26.01 23.28
N LEU A 526 -4.43 -26.00 22.88
CA LEU A 526 -4.03 -25.71 21.50
C LEU A 526 -3.68 -27.02 20.81
N LYS A 527 -4.60 -27.55 20.00
CA LYS A 527 -4.39 -28.79 19.26
C LYS A 527 -4.00 -28.49 17.83
N ASN A 528 -2.85 -28.97 17.37
CA ASN A 528 -2.44 -28.75 15.99
C ASN A 528 -3.24 -29.59 15.00
N ASN A 529 -3.71 -28.96 13.92
CA ASN A 529 -4.59 -29.58 12.94
C ASN A 529 -3.89 -30.65 12.08
N PHE A 530 -2.56 -30.61 11.94
CA PHE A 530 -1.84 -31.61 11.16
C PHE A 530 -1.41 -32.81 12.00
N TRP A 531 -0.78 -32.58 13.17
CA TRP A 531 -0.21 -33.64 14.02
C TRP A 531 -1.22 -34.23 15.00
N GLN A 532 -2.33 -33.52 15.23
CA GLN A 532 -3.36 -33.93 16.19
C GLN A 532 -2.78 -34.11 17.60
N GLN A 533 -1.84 -33.24 17.99
CA GLN A 533 -1.21 -33.19 19.32
C GLN A 533 -1.40 -31.82 19.96
N TYR A 534 -1.35 -31.77 21.29
CA TYR A 534 -1.49 -30.54 22.06
C TYR A 534 -0.14 -29.86 22.28
N VAL A 535 -0.14 -28.53 22.29
CA VAL A 535 0.98 -27.71 22.77
C VAL A 535 1.03 -27.80 24.30
N TRP A 536 2.19 -28.10 24.85
CA TRP A 536 2.41 -28.25 26.29
C TRP A 536 3.80 -27.75 26.72
N ALA A 537 3.92 -27.33 27.97
CA ALA A 537 5.18 -26.90 28.57
C ALA A 537 5.77 -28.00 29.46
N ASP A 538 7.05 -28.29 29.27
CA ASP A 538 7.84 -28.99 30.27
C ASP A 538 8.23 -27.98 31.36
N ILE A 539 7.63 -28.11 32.54
CA ILE A 539 7.79 -27.14 33.63
C ILE A 539 9.19 -27.21 34.25
N GLU A 540 9.89 -28.34 34.14
CA GLU A 540 11.25 -28.47 34.67
C GLU A 540 12.26 -27.72 33.80
N SER A 541 12.17 -27.87 32.48
CA SER A 541 13.07 -27.20 31.52
C SER A 541 12.57 -25.83 31.05
N GLY A 542 11.29 -25.53 31.27
CA GLY A 542 10.59 -24.38 30.72
C GLY A 542 10.33 -24.47 29.21
N GLN A 543 10.73 -25.55 28.52
CA GLN A 543 10.61 -25.66 27.07
C GLN A 543 9.18 -26.00 26.63
N VAL A 544 8.73 -25.43 25.52
CA VAL A 544 7.40 -25.69 24.97
C VAL A 544 7.48 -26.68 23.81
N HIS A 545 6.58 -27.67 23.80
CA HIS A 545 6.55 -28.78 22.86
C HIS A 545 5.16 -29.00 22.27
N LEU A 546 5.13 -29.65 21.11
CA LEU A 546 3.95 -30.20 20.45
C LEU A 546 4.23 -31.67 20.15
N SER A 547 3.75 -32.56 21.01
CA SER A 547 4.06 -33.99 20.93
C SER A 547 3.04 -34.84 21.68
N ARG A 548 3.15 -36.16 21.56
CA ARG A 548 2.27 -37.14 22.24
C ARG A 548 2.31 -37.11 23.76
N LYS A 549 3.25 -36.37 24.35
CA LYS A 549 3.31 -36.15 25.80
C LYS A 549 2.34 -35.06 26.27
N GLY A 550 1.86 -34.21 25.35
CA GLY A 550 0.85 -33.21 25.66
C GLY A 550 -0.52 -33.85 25.82
N ASP A 551 -1.11 -33.71 27.00
CA ASP A 551 -2.44 -34.23 27.34
C ASP A 551 -3.31 -33.08 27.79
N ALA A 552 -4.45 -32.89 27.11
CA ALA A 552 -5.37 -31.78 27.34
C ALA A 552 -5.89 -31.66 28.79
N SER A 553 -5.91 -32.77 29.53
CA SER A 553 -6.35 -32.79 30.93
C SER A 553 -5.32 -32.23 31.92
N HIS A 554 -4.05 -32.12 31.53
CA HIS A 554 -2.99 -31.58 32.39
C HIS A 554 -2.86 -30.06 32.25
N GLU A 555 -2.62 -29.38 33.38
CA GLU A 555 -2.51 -27.92 33.40
C GLU A 555 -1.34 -27.39 32.57
N ASN A 556 -0.25 -28.16 32.43
CA ASN A 556 0.88 -27.77 31.61
C ASN A 556 0.62 -27.83 30.10
N ALA A 557 -0.50 -28.42 29.66
CA ALA A 557 -0.99 -28.37 28.27
C ALA A 557 -2.19 -27.42 28.08
N GLN A 558 -2.56 -26.69 29.13
CA GLN A 558 -3.64 -25.71 29.12
C GLN A 558 -3.06 -24.30 29.12
N TRP A 559 -3.72 -23.39 28.42
CA TRP A 559 -3.26 -22.03 28.16
C TRP A 559 -4.34 -21.00 28.45
N LEU A 560 -3.94 -19.79 28.83
CA LEU A 560 -4.78 -18.62 28.90
C LEU A 560 -4.40 -17.69 27.75
N LEU A 561 -5.39 -17.26 26.97
CA LEU A 561 -5.23 -16.23 25.94
C LEU A 561 -5.44 -14.86 26.61
N VAL A 562 -4.36 -14.13 26.84
CA VAL A 562 -4.41 -12.82 27.51
C VAL A 562 -4.28 -11.72 26.46
N GLN A 563 -5.38 -11.00 26.22
CA GLN A 563 -5.40 -9.86 25.28
C GLN A 563 -4.45 -8.75 25.78
N GLN A 564 -3.68 -8.17 24.86
CA GLN A 564 -2.75 -7.07 25.13
C GLN A 564 -3.33 -5.71 24.80
#